data_AF-A0AAN6D120-F1
#
_entry.id   AF-A0AAN6D120-F1
#
_cell.length_a   1.000
_cell.length_b   1.000
_cell.length_c   1.000
_cell.angle_alpha   90.00
_cell.angle_beta   90.00
_cell.angle_gamma   90.00
#
_symmetry.space_group_name_H-M   'P 1'
#
loop_
_entity.id
_entity.type
_entity.pdbx_description
1 polymer ?
#
loop_
_entity_poly.entity_id
_entity_poly.type
_entity_poly.pdbx_seq_one_letter_code
_entity_poly.pdbx_strand_id
1 'polypeptide(L)'
;MNPEGYVLDIAKFARLAHEKESYLIVDSTLAPPPLQFPFKYGADYVVYSAVKYLAGVSDLGAGFVVSKKKTDKANLHSERHSLGTTIANFDSFLLLRSLRTYKMRMLTQCQNTEKIVTYLKESMGKYSRVISKLHHSSLQLDPFVKQQLNGFYNPVLAIEFKSQELAQLILTKFNFLSNNPNIEGGETVTSSKTLTKL
;
A
#
# COMPACT_ATOMS: atom_id res chain seq x y z
N MET A 1 -3.10 -2.06 4.89
CA MET A 1 -2.45 -1.43 6.05
C MET A 1 -0.99 -1.86 6.10
N ASN A 2 -0.08 -0.92 6.33
CA ASN A 2 1.37 -1.13 6.36
C ASN A 2 1.78 -1.58 7.78
N PRO A 3 2.65 -2.60 7.97
CA PRO A 3 3.41 -3.36 6.96
C PRO A 3 2.78 -4.68 6.52
N GLU A 4 1.83 -5.22 7.26
CA GLU A 4 1.32 -6.59 7.06
C GLU A 4 0.44 -6.77 5.82
N GLY A 5 0.04 -5.67 5.17
CA GLY A 5 -0.83 -5.70 4.02
C GLY A 5 -2.29 -6.02 4.36
N TYR A 6 -2.71 -5.98 5.63
CA TYR A 6 -4.10 -6.28 5.99
C TYR A 6 -5.08 -5.22 5.46
N VAL A 7 -6.27 -5.66 5.08
CA VAL A 7 -7.36 -4.84 4.54
C VAL A 7 -8.43 -4.68 5.60
N LEU A 8 -8.92 -3.45 5.75
CA LEU A 8 -10.02 -3.09 6.64
C LEU A 8 -11.29 -2.84 5.82
N ASP A 9 -12.45 -3.14 6.38
CA ASP A 9 -13.76 -2.91 5.74
C ASP A 9 -14.09 -1.41 5.75
N ILE A 10 -13.88 -0.74 4.61
CA ILE A 10 -14.10 0.72 4.49
C ILE A 10 -15.57 1.04 4.72
N ALA A 11 -16.51 0.21 4.25
CA ALA A 11 -17.94 0.48 4.40
C ALA A 11 -18.37 0.45 5.87
N LYS A 12 -17.83 -0.51 6.64
CA LYS A 12 -18.03 -0.55 8.09
C LYS A 12 -17.52 0.72 8.77
N PHE A 13 -16.30 1.16 8.47
CA PHE A 13 -15.73 2.36 9.07
C PHE A 13 -16.43 3.64 8.61
N ALA A 14 -16.91 3.71 7.36
CA ALA A 14 -17.66 4.84 6.84
C ALA A 14 -18.95 5.03 7.63
N ARG A 15 -19.72 3.94 7.84
CA ARG A 15 -20.92 3.97 8.66
C ARG A 15 -20.63 4.48 10.07
N LEU A 16 -19.60 3.95 10.74
CA LEU A 16 -19.24 4.37 12.10
C LEU A 16 -18.84 5.85 12.19
N ALA A 17 -18.08 6.35 11.20
CA ALA A 17 -17.69 7.75 11.14
C ALA A 17 -18.90 8.65 10.91
N HIS A 18 -19.77 8.28 9.97
CA HIS A 18 -20.95 9.08 9.60
C HIS A 18 -22.03 9.08 10.68
N GLU A 19 -22.17 8.00 11.47
CA GLU A 19 -23.01 7.98 12.68
C GLU A 19 -22.57 9.01 13.74
N LYS A 20 -21.33 9.48 13.66
CA LYS A 20 -20.74 10.51 14.52
C LYS A 20 -20.50 11.83 13.79
N GLU A 21 -21.16 12.03 12.64
CA GLU A 21 -21.02 13.24 11.81
C GLU A 21 -19.56 13.58 11.46
N SER A 22 -18.70 12.55 11.40
CA SER A 22 -17.26 12.68 11.18
C SER A 22 -16.86 12.22 9.78
N TYR A 23 -15.78 12.78 9.25
CA TYR A 23 -15.24 12.36 7.95
C TYR A 23 -14.43 11.07 8.05
N LEU A 24 -14.55 10.21 7.02
CA LEU A 24 -13.64 9.09 6.82
C LEU A 24 -12.58 9.45 5.77
N ILE A 25 -11.31 9.34 6.17
CA ILE A 25 -10.15 9.45 5.28
C ILE A 25 -9.54 8.07 5.10
N VAL A 26 -9.30 7.67 3.86
CA VAL A 26 -8.62 6.40 3.54
C VAL A 26 -7.27 6.69 2.91
N ASP A 27 -6.19 6.17 3.51
CA ASP A 27 -4.89 6.09 2.86
C ASP A 27 -4.87 4.87 1.92
N SER A 28 -4.95 5.14 0.61
CA SER A 28 -4.93 4.09 -0.42
C SER A 28 -3.54 3.92 -1.04
N THR A 29 -2.48 4.33 -0.35
CA THR A 29 -1.10 4.15 -0.82
C THR A 29 -0.79 2.69 -1.13
N LEU A 30 -1.25 1.71 -0.34
CA LEU A 30 -1.00 0.29 -0.59
C LEU A 30 -1.99 -0.39 -1.55
N ALA A 31 -3.07 0.28 -1.90
CA ALA A 31 -4.08 -0.26 -2.82
C ALA A 31 -4.61 0.82 -3.80
N PRO A 32 -3.74 1.51 -4.55
CA PRO A 32 -4.19 2.56 -5.44
C PRO A 32 -4.93 1.98 -6.67
N PRO A 33 -5.73 2.79 -7.40
CA PRO A 33 -6.50 2.32 -8.56
C PRO A 33 -5.64 1.63 -9.63
N PRO A 34 -5.92 0.39 -10.06
CA PRO A 34 -7.27 -0.15 -10.14
C PRO A 34 -7.62 -1.09 -8.99
N LEU A 35 -6.77 -1.21 -7.96
CA LEU A 35 -7.00 -2.17 -6.88
C LEU A 35 -8.21 -1.78 -6.03
N GLN A 36 -8.26 -0.55 -5.53
CA GLN A 36 -9.31 -0.10 -4.63
C GLN A 36 -9.87 1.26 -5.06
N PHE A 37 -11.17 1.46 -4.82
CA PHE A 37 -11.85 2.74 -5.02
C PHE A 37 -12.63 3.11 -3.74
N PRO A 38 -11.99 3.72 -2.73
CA PRO A 38 -12.59 3.94 -1.40
C PRO A 38 -13.92 4.72 -1.43
N PHE A 39 -14.10 5.64 -2.37
CA PHE A 39 -15.34 6.40 -2.51
C PHE A 39 -16.57 5.52 -2.77
N LYS A 40 -16.40 4.34 -3.39
CA LYS A 40 -17.48 3.35 -3.56
C LYS A 40 -17.96 2.77 -2.24
N TYR A 41 -17.12 2.83 -1.22
CA TYR A 41 -17.34 2.25 0.11
C TYR A 41 -17.57 3.33 1.18
N GLY A 42 -17.84 4.57 0.79
CA GLY A 42 -18.25 5.64 1.72
C GLY A 42 -17.12 6.50 2.28
N ALA A 43 -15.89 6.39 1.78
CA ALA A 43 -14.86 7.37 2.13
C ALA A 43 -15.24 8.79 1.65
N ASP A 44 -14.83 9.80 2.41
CA ASP A 44 -15.01 11.23 2.08
C ASP A 44 -13.76 11.79 1.39
N TYR A 45 -12.59 11.35 1.87
CA TYR A 45 -11.28 11.70 1.32
C TYR A 45 -10.45 10.44 1.10
N VAL A 46 -9.59 10.50 0.08
CA VAL A 46 -8.56 9.51 -0.16
C VAL A 46 -7.21 10.20 -0.23
N VAL A 47 -6.24 9.67 0.49
CA VAL A 47 -4.87 10.16 0.47
C VAL A 47 -3.95 9.13 -0.17
N TYR A 48 -2.92 9.64 -0.85
CA TYR A 48 -1.89 8.82 -1.49
C TYR A 48 -0.53 9.44 -1.24
N SER A 49 0.42 8.60 -0.83
CA SER A 49 1.83 8.89 -0.99
C SER A 49 2.23 8.57 -2.43
N ALA A 50 2.33 9.59 -3.27
CA ALA A 50 2.56 9.42 -4.71
C ALA A 50 3.97 8.92 -5.03
N VAL A 51 4.92 9.11 -4.11
CA VAL A 51 6.29 8.57 -4.22
C VAL A 51 6.32 7.04 -4.26
N LYS A 52 5.22 6.38 -3.86
CA LYS A 52 5.12 4.91 -3.81
C LYS A 52 4.73 4.33 -5.16
N TYR A 53 3.65 3.57 -5.24
CA TYR A 53 3.28 2.87 -6.49
C TYR A 53 2.96 3.80 -7.67
N LEU A 54 2.47 5.02 -7.41
CA LEU A 54 2.11 5.98 -8.47
C LEU A 54 3.37 6.40 -9.26
N ALA A 55 4.39 6.93 -8.58
CA ALA A 55 5.70 7.20 -9.18
C ALA A 55 6.41 5.90 -9.60
N GLY A 56 6.37 4.88 -8.74
CA GLY A 56 6.95 3.56 -8.99
C GLY A 56 8.48 3.52 -9.05
N VAL A 57 9.13 4.66 -8.80
CA VAL A 57 10.57 4.88 -8.72
C VAL A 57 10.76 5.95 -7.65
N SER A 58 11.76 5.78 -6.79
CA SER A 58 12.02 6.70 -5.68
C SER A 58 12.81 7.94 -6.15
N ASP A 59 12.30 8.67 -7.16
CA ASP A 59 12.96 9.82 -7.81
C ASP A 59 12.22 11.16 -7.66
N LEU A 60 11.10 11.20 -6.91
CA LEU A 60 10.29 12.41 -6.71
C LEU A 60 9.62 12.44 -5.32
N GLY A 61 9.24 13.64 -4.88
CA GLY A 61 8.44 13.90 -3.68
C GLY A 61 7.03 14.39 -4.01
N ALA A 62 5.99 13.61 -3.71
CA ALA A 62 4.61 14.01 -3.98
C ALA A 62 3.59 13.27 -3.10
N GLY A 63 2.48 13.95 -2.84
CA GLY A 63 1.30 13.40 -2.17
C GLY A 63 0.02 13.98 -2.75
N PHE A 64 -1.08 13.23 -2.62
CA PHE A 64 -2.40 13.65 -3.09
C PHE A 64 -3.44 13.53 -2.00
N VAL A 65 -4.31 14.53 -1.92
CA VAL A 65 -5.59 14.45 -1.23
C VAL A 65 -6.67 14.58 -2.29
N VAL A 66 -7.54 13.58 -2.37
CA VAL A 66 -8.67 13.56 -3.28
C VAL A 66 -9.94 13.62 -2.44
N SER A 67 -10.80 14.60 -2.68
CA SER A 67 -12.11 14.71 -2.03
C SER A 67 -13.21 14.17 -2.92
N LYS A 68 -14.25 13.61 -2.31
CA LYS A 68 -15.48 13.20 -3.01
C LYS A 68 -16.33 14.40 -3.43
N LYS A 69 -16.43 15.43 -2.57
CA LYS A 69 -17.23 16.63 -2.83
C LYS A 69 -16.40 17.71 -3.50
N LYS A 70 -17.02 18.44 -4.44
CA LYS A 70 -16.40 19.58 -5.15
C LYS A 70 -16.15 20.79 -4.25
N THR A 71 -17.00 21.01 -3.25
CA THR A 71 -16.83 22.07 -2.24
C THR A 71 -15.54 21.87 -1.46
N ASP A 72 -15.30 20.64 -1.00
CA ASP A 72 -14.11 20.32 -0.22
C ASP A 72 -12.84 20.46 -1.06
N LYS A 73 -12.91 20.16 -2.37
CA LYS A 73 -11.81 20.41 -3.31
C LYS A 73 -11.44 21.88 -3.37
N ALA A 74 -12.43 22.78 -3.42
CA ALA A 74 -12.19 24.22 -3.46
C ALA A 74 -11.51 24.70 -2.17
N ASN A 75 -11.98 24.22 -1.02
CA ASN A 75 -11.37 24.52 0.29
C ASN A 75 -9.93 24.00 0.37
N LEU A 76 -9.70 22.73 0.02
CA LEU A 76 -8.35 22.14 -0.04
C LEU A 76 -7.42 22.90 -1.00
N HIS A 77 -7.96 23.41 -2.10
CA HIS A 77 -7.19 24.23 -3.03
C HIS A 77 -6.79 25.58 -2.42
N SER A 78 -7.70 26.23 -1.70
CA SER A 78 -7.43 27.47 -0.97
C SER A 78 -6.36 27.24 0.10
N GLU A 79 -6.51 26.20 0.92
CA GLU A 79 -5.52 25.81 1.94
C GLU A 79 -4.13 25.57 1.33
N ARG A 80 -4.07 24.79 0.24
CA ARG A 80 -2.80 24.54 -0.47
C ARG A 80 -2.17 25.84 -1.01
N HIS A 81 -2.98 26.78 -1.47
CA HIS A 81 -2.51 28.08 -1.93
C HIS A 81 -1.92 28.90 -0.78
N SER A 82 -2.59 28.93 0.38
CA SER A 82 -2.12 29.64 1.57
C SER A 82 -0.88 29.01 2.22
N LEU A 83 -0.83 27.68 2.29
CA LEU A 83 0.28 26.93 2.89
C LEU A 83 1.50 26.80 1.97
N GLY A 84 1.33 27.01 0.66
CA GLY A 84 2.40 26.85 -0.33
C GLY A 84 2.85 25.39 -0.53
N THR A 85 2.04 24.40 -0.11
CA THR A 85 2.34 22.97 -0.21
C THR A 85 2.09 22.43 -1.62
N THR A 86 2.80 22.98 -2.60
CA THR A 86 2.71 22.59 -4.02
C THR A 86 3.85 21.65 -4.40
N ILE A 87 3.53 20.67 -5.25
CA ILE A 87 4.54 19.81 -5.88
C ILE A 87 5.46 20.63 -6.79
N ALA A 88 6.74 20.27 -6.85
CA ALA A 88 7.69 20.87 -7.79
C ALA A 88 7.29 20.57 -9.26
N ASN A 89 7.60 21.49 -10.17
CA ASN A 89 7.26 21.34 -11.59
C ASN A 89 7.92 20.09 -12.21
N PHE A 90 9.17 19.82 -11.85
CA PHE A 90 9.90 18.66 -12.35
C PHE A 90 9.34 17.34 -11.79
N ASP A 91 9.07 17.27 -10.48
CA ASP A 91 8.41 16.12 -9.84
C ASP A 91 7.03 15.83 -10.46
N SER A 92 6.28 16.88 -10.80
CA SER A 92 5.01 16.75 -11.52
C SER A 92 5.18 16.10 -12.89
N PHE A 93 6.21 16.51 -13.64
CA PHE A 93 6.56 15.91 -14.93
C PHE A 93 6.98 14.44 -14.80
N LEU A 94 7.86 14.13 -13.84
CA LEU A 94 8.31 12.76 -13.57
C LEU A 94 7.15 11.85 -13.21
N LEU A 95 6.22 12.35 -12.40
CA LEU A 95 5.03 11.61 -12.02
C LEU A 95 4.11 11.35 -13.22
N LEU A 96 3.82 12.37 -14.05
CA LEU A 96 3.02 12.20 -15.27
C LEU A 96 3.63 11.17 -16.23
N ARG A 97 4.96 11.16 -16.38
CA ARG A 97 5.70 10.12 -17.12
C ARG A 97 5.44 8.74 -16.51
N SER A 98 5.60 8.60 -15.19
CA SER A 98 5.44 7.32 -14.48
C SER A 98 4.01 6.78 -14.49
N LEU A 99 2.99 7.64 -14.49
CA LEU A 99 1.58 7.24 -14.55
C LEU A 99 1.22 6.51 -15.84
N ARG A 100 1.96 6.71 -16.94
CA ARG A 100 1.72 6.01 -18.22
C ARG A 100 1.91 4.50 -18.12
N THR A 101 2.83 4.04 -17.28
CA THR A 101 3.12 2.60 -17.08
C THR A 101 2.54 2.06 -15.77
N TYR A 102 1.97 2.93 -14.95
CA TYR A 102 1.51 2.63 -13.60
C TYR A 102 0.58 1.41 -13.52
N LYS A 103 -0.48 1.36 -14.33
CA LYS A 103 -1.44 0.25 -14.30
C LYS A 103 -0.75 -1.09 -14.54
N MET A 104 0.15 -1.17 -15.52
CA MET A 104 0.88 -2.40 -15.82
C MET A 104 1.80 -2.79 -14.66
N ARG A 105 2.61 -1.85 -14.14
CA ARG A 105 3.51 -2.09 -13.01
C ARG A 105 2.75 -2.61 -11.79
N MET A 106 1.66 -1.94 -11.43
CA MET A 106 0.82 -2.27 -10.28
C MET A 106 0.29 -3.70 -10.38
N LEU A 107 -0.29 -4.07 -11.52
CA LEU A 107 -0.85 -5.41 -11.73
C LEU A 107 0.23 -6.50 -11.74
N THR A 108 1.37 -6.24 -12.39
CA THR A 108 2.51 -7.17 -12.39
C THR A 108 3.03 -7.41 -10.98
N GLN A 109 3.18 -6.35 -10.18
CA GLN A 109 3.61 -6.47 -8.78
C GLN A 109 2.61 -7.28 -7.95
N CYS A 110 1.30 -7.06 -8.11
CA CYS A 110 0.27 -7.86 -7.43
C CYS A 110 0.40 -9.35 -7.79
N GLN A 111 0.51 -9.67 -9.08
CA GLN A 111 0.64 -11.04 -9.56
C GLN A 111 1.92 -11.71 -9.05
N ASN A 112 3.04 -10.99 -9.02
CA ASN A 112 4.30 -11.51 -8.49
C ASN A 112 4.22 -11.78 -6.99
N THR A 113 3.68 -10.84 -6.22
CA THR A 113 3.48 -11.00 -4.78
C THR A 113 2.54 -12.18 -4.48
N GLU A 114 1.44 -12.32 -5.23
CA GLU A 114 0.50 -13.43 -5.07
C GLU A 114 1.17 -14.79 -5.33
N LYS A 115 2.02 -14.90 -6.37
CA LYS A 115 2.80 -16.11 -6.63
C LYS A 115 3.73 -16.46 -5.46
N ILE A 116 4.45 -15.46 -4.92
CA ILE A 116 5.35 -15.66 -3.77
C ILE A 116 4.56 -16.11 -2.55
N VAL A 117 3.45 -15.44 -2.23
CA VAL A 117 2.61 -15.78 -1.08
C VAL A 117 2.01 -17.18 -1.22
N THR A 118 1.56 -17.55 -2.41
CA THR A 118 1.02 -18.89 -2.69
C THR A 118 2.08 -19.95 -2.47
N TYR A 119 3.27 -19.79 -3.04
CA TYR A 119 4.39 -20.71 -2.84
C TYR A 119 4.77 -20.86 -1.36
N LEU A 120 4.89 -19.74 -0.65
CA LEU A 120 5.24 -19.75 0.78
C LEU A 120 4.15 -20.44 1.61
N LYS A 121 2.88 -20.16 1.33
CA LYS A 121 1.73 -20.79 1.98
C LYS A 121 1.75 -22.31 1.82
N GLU A 122 1.92 -22.79 0.60
CA GLU A 122 1.99 -24.23 0.28
C GLU A 122 3.21 -24.90 0.92
N SER A 123 4.33 -24.16 1.02
CA SER A 123 5.59 -24.65 1.59
C SER A 123 5.74 -24.38 3.09
N MET A 124 4.70 -23.91 3.79
CA MET A 124 4.81 -23.50 5.22
C MET A 124 5.31 -24.63 6.12
N GLY A 125 4.92 -25.89 5.85
CA GLY A 125 5.39 -27.05 6.63
C GLY A 125 6.92 -27.21 6.55
N LYS A 126 7.50 -27.03 5.36
CA LYS A 126 8.95 -27.10 5.10
C LYS A 126 9.73 -26.00 5.83
N TYR A 127 9.13 -24.82 5.95
CA TYR A 127 9.78 -23.63 6.54
C TYR A 127 9.34 -23.33 7.97
N SER A 128 8.63 -24.24 8.64
CA SER A 128 8.08 -24.08 9.99
C SER A 128 9.10 -23.72 11.07
N ARG A 129 10.38 -24.11 10.89
CA ARG A 129 11.49 -23.75 11.79
C ARG A 129 12.00 -22.32 11.61
N VAL A 130 11.69 -21.69 10.48
CA VAL A 130 12.22 -20.37 10.07
C VAL A 130 11.12 -19.31 10.09
N ILE A 131 9.98 -19.60 9.48
CA ILE A 131 8.85 -18.70 9.35
C ILE A 131 7.86 -18.98 10.48
N SER A 132 7.51 -17.93 11.21
CA SER A 132 6.47 -17.97 12.24
C SER A 132 5.08 -17.70 11.65
N LYS A 133 4.95 -16.65 10.83
CA LYS A 133 3.69 -16.22 10.26
C LYS A 133 3.91 -15.53 8.92
N LEU A 134 2.94 -15.67 8.03
CA LEU A 134 2.88 -14.98 6.74
C LEU A 134 1.67 -14.07 6.73
N HIS A 135 1.85 -12.82 6.32
CA HIS A 135 0.80 -11.81 6.22
C HIS A 135 0.70 -11.30 4.79
N HIS A 136 -0.51 -11.27 4.29
CA HIS A 136 -0.85 -10.73 2.98
C HIS A 136 -2.37 -10.63 2.87
N SER A 137 -2.87 -9.72 2.04
CA SER A 137 -4.31 -9.54 1.83
C SER A 137 -5.02 -10.81 1.30
N SER A 138 -4.34 -11.65 0.50
CA SER A 138 -4.92 -12.92 0.01
C SER A 138 -5.11 -14.00 1.08
N LEU A 139 -4.54 -13.81 2.26
CA LEU A 139 -4.70 -14.73 3.40
C LEU A 139 -5.87 -14.33 4.30
N GLN A 140 -6.46 -13.14 4.09
CA GLN A 140 -7.67 -12.72 4.78
C GLN A 140 -8.88 -13.35 4.10
N LEU A 141 -9.71 -14.04 4.89
CA LEU A 141 -10.85 -14.81 4.40
C LEU A 141 -12.14 -13.98 4.31
N ASP A 142 -12.14 -12.77 4.85
CA ASP A 142 -13.32 -11.92 4.85
C ASP A 142 -13.76 -11.55 3.42
N PRO A 143 -15.04 -11.73 3.06
CA PRO A 143 -15.52 -11.48 1.69
C PRO A 143 -15.27 -10.05 1.18
N PHE A 144 -15.31 -9.07 2.08
CA PHE A 144 -15.09 -7.67 1.73
C PHE A 144 -13.70 -7.44 1.13
N VAL A 145 -12.70 -8.25 1.47
CA VAL A 145 -11.31 -8.07 1.01
C VAL A 145 -11.25 -8.17 -0.51
N LYS A 146 -11.77 -9.27 -1.06
CA LYS A 146 -11.79 -9.51 -2.51
C LYS A 146 -12.68 -8.52 -3.25
N GLN A 147 -13.83 -8.16 -2.67
CA GLN A 147 -14.73 -7.16 -3.24
C GLN A 147 -14.06 -5.78 -3.29
N GLN A 148 -13.46 -5.36 -2.18
CA GLN A 148 -12.87 -4.05 -2.00
C GLN A 148 -11.60 -3.86 -2.85
N LEU A 149 -10.84 -4.93 -3.06
CA LEU A 149 -9.65 -4.94 -3.92
C LEU A 149 -9.93 -5.32 -5.39
N ASN A 150 -11.19 -5.28 -5.83
CA ASN A 150 -11.61 -5.59 -7.21
C ASN A 150 -11.08 -6.92 -7.74
N GLY A 151 -11.03 -7.95 -6.90
CA GLY A 151 -10.53 -9.27 -7.26
C GLY A 151 -9.00 -9.42 -7.30
N PHE A 152 -8.26 -8.36 -6.97
CA PHE A 152 -6.80 -8.39 -6.80
C PHE A 152 -6.41 -8.48 -5.31
N TYR A 153 -5.10 -8.48 -5.08
CA TYR A 153 -4.47 -8.39 -3.76
C TYR A 153 -3.35 -7.34 -3.81
N ASN A 154 -3.02 -6.75 -2.67
CA ASN A 154 -1.97 -5.73 -2.62
C ASN A 154 -0.57 -6.34 -2.88
N PRO A 155 0.37 -5.57 -3.44
CA PRO A 155 1.70 -6.08 -3.79
C PRO A 155 2.67 -6.14 -2.59
N VAL A 156 2.18 -6.12 -1.35
CA VAL A 156 3.00 -6.12 -0.13
C VAL A 156 2.70 -7.36 0.68
N LEU A 157 3.75 -8.08 1.06
CA LEU A 157 3.69 -9.20 2.00
C LEU A 157 4.60 -8.90 3.20
N ALA A 158 4.25 -9.43 4.37
CA ALA A 158 5.14 -9.44 5.53
C ALA A 158 5.35 -10.87 6.03
N ILE A 159 6.58 -11.18 6.43
CA ILE A 159 6.95 -12.48 6.98
C ILE A 159 7.47 -12.24 8.40
N GLU A 160 6.84 -12.89 9.38
CA GLU A 160 7.39 -13.00 10.72
C GLU A 160 8.33 -14.21 10.78
N PHE A 161 9.55 -13.99 11.23
CA PHE A 161 10.54 -15.05 11.44
C PHE A 161 10.57 -15.49 12.90
N LYS A 162 11.04 -16.71 13.17
CA LYS A 162 11.18 -17.24 14.53
C LYS A 162 12.26 -16.54 15.36
N SER A 163 13.23 -15.89 14.72
CA SER A 163 14.27 -15.10 15.39
C SER A 163 14.66 -13.89 14.55
N GLN A 164 15.24 -12.88 15.21
CA GLN A 164 15.73 -11.67 14.55
C GLN A 164 16.91 -11.97 13.61
N GLU A 165 17.80 -12.88 14.00
CA GLU A 165 18.97 -13.28 13.22
C GLU A 165 18.54 -13.91 11.89
N LEU A 166 17.49 -14.74 11.91
CA LEU A 166 16.93 -15.33 10.69
C LEU A 166 16.33 -14.25 9.77
N ALA A 167 15.63 -13.27 10.32
CA ALA A 167 15.11 -12.14 9.54
C ALA A 167 16.23 -11.32 8.89
N GLN A 168 17.30 -11.02 9.65
CA GLN A 168 18.46 -10.28 9.14
C GLN A 168 19.26 -11.08 8.09
N LEU A 169 19.36 -12.40 8.25
CA LEU A 169 20.06 -13.26 7.30
C LEU A 169 19.41 -13.18 5.91
N ILE A 170 18.08 -13.18 5.82
CA ILE A 170 17.36 -13.07 4.55
C ILE A 170 17.71 -11.77 3.81
N LEU A 171 17.85 -10.64 4.52
CA LEU A 171 18.20 -9.36 3.90
C LEU A 171 19.59 -9.34 3.26
N THR A 172 20.49 -10.24 3.68
CA THR A 172 21.88 -10.27 3.20
C THR A 172 22.16 -11.40 2.20
N LYS A 173 21.27 -12.39 2.09
CA LYS A 173 21.49 -13.59 1.27
C LYS A 173 21.00 -13.47 -0.17
N PHE A 174 20.11 -12.53 -0.46
CA PHE A 174 19.56 -12.35 -1.80
C PHE A 174 20.12 -11.09 -2.46
N ASN A 175 20.88 -11.28 -3.54
CA ASN A 175 21.51 -10.19 -4.28
C ASN A 175 20.53 -9.32 -5.08
N PHE A 176 19.26 -9.71 -5.17
CA PHE A 176 18.21 -8.97 -5.86
C PHE A 176 17.28 -8.19 -4.92
N LEU A 177 17.44 -8.35 -3.59
CA LEU A 177 16.66 -7.62 -2.60
C LEU A 177 17.38 -6.32 -2.27
N SER A 178 16.71 -5.19 -2.49
CA SER A 178 17.16 -3.88 -2.03
C SER A 178 16.71 -3.68 -0.59
N ASN A 179 17.63 -3.40 0.34
CA ASN A 179 17.28 -3.12 1.74
C ASN A 179 17.00 -1.62 1.91
N ASN A 180 15.73 -1.24 1.85
CA ASN A 180 15.27 0.15 1.90
C ASN A 180 13.88 0.21 2.58
N PRO A 181 13.59 1.18 3.47
CA PRO A 181 12.27 1.36 4.07
C PRO A 181 11.15 1.72 3.07
N ASN A 182 11.48 2.00 1.81
CA ASN A 182 10.53 2.24 0.73
C ASN A 182 9.69 0.99 0.38
N ILE A 183 8.53 1.21 -0.21
CA ILE A 183 7.51 0.20 -0.53
C ILE A 183 7.04 0.47 -1.97
N GLU A 184 7.99 0.54 -2.90
CA GLU A 184 7.79 0.84 -4.31
C GLU A 184 8.99 0.42 -5.15
N GLY A 185 8.91 0.60 -6.47
CA GLY A 185 10.06 0.41 -7.36
C GLY A 185 9.77 -0.55 -8.51
N GLY A 186 10.67 -0.56 -9.49
CA GLY A 186 10.84 -1.70 -10.40
C GLY A 186 11.60 -2.87 -9.75
N GLU A 187 12.19 -2.63 -8.57
CA GLU A 187 13.00 -3.58 -7.81
C GLU A 187 12.21 -4.22 -6.66
N THR A 188 12.71 -5.35 -6.16
CA THR A 188 12.15 -5.98 -4.96
C THR A 188 12.80 -5.35 -3.73
N VAL A 189 12.02 -4.59 -2.98
CA VAL A 189 12.48 -3.90 -1.78
C VAL A 189 12.09 -4.68 -0.53
N THR A 190 12.97 -4.69 0.46
CA THR A 190 12.74 -5.27 1.77
C THR A 190 13.15 -4.30 2.86
N SER A 191 12.47 -4.38 3.99
CA SER A 191 12.89 -3.74 5.23
C SER A 191 12.57 -4.69 6.39
N SER A 192 13.41 -4.65 7.42
CA SER A 192 13.11 -5.32 8.69
C SER A 192 12.59 -4.29 9.68
N LYS A 193 11.49 -4.63 10.35
CA LYS A 193 10.99 -3.91 11.50
C LYS A 193 10.98 -4.88 12.68
N THR A 194 11.68 -4.54 13.75
CA THR A 194 11.52 -5.24 15.01
C THR A 194 10.18 -4.82 15.61
N LEU A 195 9.23 -5.74 15.73
CA LEU A 195 8.01 -5.52 16.49
C LEU A 195 8.41 -5.47 17.97
N THR A 196 8.71 -4.28 18.48
CA THR A 196 8.71 -4.06 19.93
C THR A 196 7.26 -4.21 20.37
N LYS A 197 6.94 -5.27 21.12
CA LYS A 197 5.64 -5.36 21.79
C LYS A 197 5.53 -4.12 22.68
N LEU A 198 4.63 -3.20 22.32
CA LEU A 198 4.17 -2.13 23.20
C LEU A 198 3.36 -2.76 24.35
#